data_AF-A0A9E2MZY8-F1
#
_entry.id   AF-A0A9E2MZY8-F1
#
_cell.length_a   1.000
_cell.length_b   1.000
_cell.length_c   1.000
_cell.angle_alpha   90.00
_cell.angle_beta   90.00
_cell.angle_gamma   90.00
#
_symmetry.space_group_name_H-M   'P 1'
#
loop_
_entity.id
_entity.type
_entity.pdbx_description
1 polymer ?
#
loop_
_entity_poly.entity_id
_entity_poly.type
_entity_poly.pdbx_seq_one_letter_code
_entity_poly.pdbx_strand_id
1 'polypeptide(L)'
;MRSLLVILLFSSQTFSQTLLHSEEFQNQNSINNDSVKTSNNIFHNNSESKLEGTFTLNQNYPNPFNPSTTISYEIKETSYIELSVYDALGRFVKMVDDGIKIPGNYKVKFEPENLSTGIYFYQLISGEYRTQNKMLLLK
;
A
#
# COMPACT_ATOMS: atom_id res chain seq x y z
N MET A 1 51.17 -12.56 0.60
CA MET A 1 50.69 -11.29 0.00
C MET A 1 50.44 -11.51 -1.48
N ARG A 2 49.39 -10.87 -2.04
CA ARG A 2 48.77 -11.02 -3.39
C ARG A 2 47.66 -12.08 -3.41
N SER A 3 46.45 -11.74 -2.96
CA SER A 3 45.39 -10.96 -3.64
C SER A 3 44.70 -11.77 -4.72
N LEU A 4 43.53 -12.30 -4.33
CA LEU A 4 42.56 -13.03 -5.13
C LEU A 4 41.75 -11.99 -5.92
N LEU A 5 41.87 -11.98 -7.25
CA LEU A 5 40.99 -11.24 -8.14
C LEU A 5 40.06 -12.25 -8.82
N VAL A 6 38.80 -12.30 -8.41
CA VAL A 6 37.78 -13.17 -9.02
C VAL A 6 37.03 -12.37 -10.09
N ILE A 7 36.93 -13.03 -11.25
CA ILE A 7 36.51 -12.54 -12.55
C ILE A 7 34.98 -12.43 -12.62
N LEU A 8 34.48 -11.30 -13.15
CA LEU A 8 33.11 -11.09 -13.61
C LEU A 8 32.84 -11.92 -14.87
N LEU A 9 31.81 -12.78 -14.85
CA LEU A 9 31.07 -13.15 -16.08
C LEU A 9 29.58 -13.35 -15.75
N PHE A 10 28.76 -12.54 -16.40
CA PHE A 10 27.29 -12.61 -16.38
C PHE A 10 26.82 -13.92 -17.01
N SER A 11 26.10 -14.74 -16.25
CA SER A 11 25.40 -15.93 -16.76
C SER A 11 23.96 -15.56 -17.13
N SER A 12 23.70 -15.36 -18.41
CA SER A 12 22.36 -15.38 -19.01
C SER A 12 21.86 -16.82 -19.06
N GLN A 13 20.85 -17.16 -18.25
CA GLN A 13 20.20 -18.47 -18.31
C GLN A 13 18.82 -18.40 -18.98
N THR A 14 18.58 -19.43 -19.76
CA THR A 14 17.64 -19.65 -20.86
C THR A 14 16.16 -19.76 -20.47
N PHE A 15 15.27 -19.22 -21.31
CA PHE A 15 13.82 -19.45 -21.27
C PHE A 15 13.48 -20.75 -22.01
N SER A 16 12.92 -21.73 -21.30
CA SER A 16 12.32 -22.93 -21.90
C SER A 16 10.81 -22.85 -21.77
N GLN A 17 10.08 -23.01 -22.88
CA GLN A 17 8.70 -23.50 -22.84
C GLN A 17 8.51 -24.57 -23.90
N THR A 18 8.29 -25.80 -23.44
CA THR A 18 7.76 -26.92 -24.19
C THR A 18 6.25 -26.98 -23.94
N LEU A 19 5.44 -26.94 -25.01
CA LEU A 19 4.01 -27.24 -24.98
C LEU A 19 3.79 -28.73 -24.67
N LEU A 20 2.84 -29.05 -23.78
CA LEU A 20 2.11 -30.31 -23.78
C LEU A 20 0.65 -30.12 -23.36
N HIS A 21 -0.15 -31.00 -23.95
CA HIS A 21 -1.59 -31.01 -24.20
C HIS A 21 -2.51 -31.07 -22.95
N SER A 22 -3.65 -30.38 -23.08
CA SER A 22 -5.03 -30.68 -22.65
C SER A 22 -5.30 -31.41 -21.31
N GLU A 23 -6.08 -30.77 -20.43
CA GLU A 23 -7.30 -31.36 -19.86
C GLU A 23 -8.39 -30.29 -19.70
N GLU A 24 -9.62 -30.70 -20.04
CA GLU A 24 -10.86 -29.95 -20.05
C GLU A 24 -11.40 -29.75 -18.63
N PHE A 25 -11.96 -28.57 -18.32
CA PHE A 25 -13.18 -28.50 -17.50
C PHE A 25 -14.03 -27.32 -17.97
N GLN A 26 -15.13 -27.66 -18.63
CA GLN A 26 -16.25 -26.76 -18.90
C GLN A 26 -16.99 -26.50 -17.58
N ASN A 27 -17.19 -25.24 -17.21
CA ASN A 27 -18.42 -24.88 -16.51
C ASN A 27 -18.92 -23.51 -16.98
N GLN A 28 -20.13 -23.54 -17.50
CA GLN A 28 -20.81 -22.42 -18.15
C GLN A 28 -21.34 -21.46 -17.09
N ASN A 29 -21.15 -20.17 -17.31
CA ASN A 29 -22.14 -19.18 -16.90
C ASN A 29 -22.37 -18.22 -18.06
N SER A 30 -23.48 -18.47 -18.75
CA SER A 30 -24.04 -17.61 -19.79
C SER A 30 -24.65 -16.38 -19.13
N ILE A 31 -24.14 -15.19 -19.46
CA ILE A 31 -24.96 -13.97 -19.46
C ILE A 31 -24.83 -13.37 -20.84
N ASN A 32 -25.93 -13.45 -21.58
CA ASN A 32 -26.09 -12.88 -22.90
C ASN A 32 -26.25 -11.36 -22.83
N ASN A 33 -25.37 -10.68 -23.58
CA ASN A 33 -25.58 -9.46 -24.37
C ASN A 33 -26.74 -8.51 -24.00
N ASP A 34 -26.38 -7.35 -23.47
CA ASP A 34 -26.89 -6.09 -24.00
C ASP A 34 -25.71 -5.17 -24.34
N SER A 35 -25.82 -4.50 -25.49
CA SER A 35 -24.69 -3.98 -26.24
C SER A 35 -24.41 -2.49 -25.93
N VAL A 36 -23.12 -2.19 -25.78
CA VAL A 36 -22.42 -0.96 -26.22
C VAL A 36 -22.23 0.20 -25.23
N LYS A 37 -20.95 0.28 -24.79
CA LYS A 37 -20.07 1.45 -24.52
C LYS A 37 -20.43 2.41 -23.39
N THR A 38 -19.61 2.35 -22.35
CA THR A 38 -18.70 3.46 -22.04
C THR A 38 -17.40 2.88 -21.49
N SER A 39 -16.36 2.91 -22.33
CA SER A 39 -14.97 2.85 -21.87
C SER A 39 -14.79 3.93 -20.80
N ASN A 40 -14.13 3.61 -19.68
CA ASN A 40 -13.02 4.42 -19.17
C ASN A 40 -12.34 3.75 -17.96
N ASN A 41 -11.06 3.44 -18.20
CA ASN A 41 -9.98 3.37 -17.23
C ASN A 41 -9.85 2.07 -16.40
N ILE A 42 -9.44 1.03 -17.12
CA ILE A 42 -8.48 0.04 -16.63
C ILE A 42 -7.19 0.80 -16.27
N PHE A 43 -6.95 1.01 -14.98
CA PHE A 43 -5.61 1.19 -14.43
C PHE A 43 -5.42 0.18 -13.31
N HIS A 44 -5.26 -1.09 -13.69
CA HIS A 44 -4.64 -2.07 -12.82
C HIS A 44 -3.14 -1.99 -13.09
N ASN A 45 -2.46 -1.09 -12.37
CA ASN A 45 -1.00 -1.06 -12.36
C ASN A 45 -0.53 -2.19 -11.45
N ASN A 46 -0.27 -3.33 -12.07
CA ASN A 46 0.39 -4.48 -11.48
C ASN A 46 1.79 -4.09 -10.99
N SER A 47 1.87 -3.84 -9.70
CA SER A 47 3.01 -4.17 -8.86
C SER A 47 2.46 -4.39 -7.45
N GLU A 48 1.61 -5.41 -7.30
CA GLU A 48 1.28 -5.96 -5.99
C GLU A 48 2.58 -6.55 -5.43
N SER A 49 3.29 -5.71 -4.68
CA SER A 49 4.35 -6.12 -3.78
C SER A 49 3.79 -7.28 -2.95
N LYS A 50 4.47 -8.43 -3.03
CA LYS A 50 4.17 -9.72 -2.42
C LYS A 50 4.25 -9.65 -0.88
N LEU A 51 3.44 -8.79 -0.27
CA LEU A 51 3.26 -8.57 1.16
C LEU A 51 1.80 -8.12 1.46
N GLU A 52 0.87 -8.31 0.52
CA GLU A 52 -0.55 -8.08 0.80
C GLU A 52 -0.96 -8.88 2.04
N GLY A 53 -1.35 -8.16 3.09
CA GLY A 53 -1.81 -8.75 4.33
C GLY A 53 -0.83 -8.73 5.50
N THR A 54 0.38 -8.18 5.41
CA THR A 54 1.27 -8.01 6.60
C THR A 54 0.92 -6.78 7.44
N PHE A 55 0.23 -5.81 6.85
CA PHE A 55 -0.16 -4.55 7.47
C PHE A 55 -1.59 -4.17 7.10
N THR A 56 -2.29 -3.52 8.02
CA THR A 56 -3.61 -2.93 7.77
C THR A 56 -3.59 -1.48 8.23
N LEU A 57 -3.94 -0.52 7.36
CA LEU A 57 -4.19 0.87 7.74
C LEU A 57 -5.68 1.15 7.69
N ASN A 58 -6.29 1.39 8.85
CA ASN A 58 -7.73 1.61 8.95
C ASN A 58 -8.08 3.08 8.65
N GLN A 59 -9.35 3.31 8.32
CA GLN A 59 -9.91 4.65 8.25
C GLN A 59 -9.82 5.31 9.63
N ASN A 60 -9.37 6.56 9.68
CA ASN A 60 -9.31 7.33 10.92
C ASN A 60 -10.72 7.57 11.47
N TYR A 61 -10.87 7.59 12.79
CA TYR A 61 -12.15 7.88 13.45
C TYR A 61 -11.99 8.90 14.58
N PRO A 62 -12.82 9.95 14.62
CA PRO A 62 -13.87 10.30 13.65
C PRO A 62 -13.28 10.74 12.29
N ASN A 63 -14.07 10.63 11.21
CA ASN A 63 -13.81 11.24 9.91
C ASN A 63 -15.17 11.63 9.27
N PRO A 64 -15.48 12.92 9.04
CA PRO A 64 -14.64 14.10 9.28
C PRO A 64 -14.30 14.30 10.76
N PHE A 65 -13.23 15.03 11.07
CA PHE A 65 -12.76 15.21 12.46
C PHE A 65 -12.58 16.69 12.85
N ASN A 66 -12.73 16.97 14.14
CA ASN A 66 -12.48 18.27 14.79
C ASN A 66 -12.32 18.11 16.32
N PRO A 67 -11.24 18.59 16.97
CA PRO A 67 -9.94 18.95 16.40
C PRO A 67 -9.04 17.72 16.21
N SER A 68 -9.43 16.56 16.72
CA SER A 68 -8.59 15.35 16.75
C SER A 68 -9.28 14.14 16.15
N THR A 69 -8.46 13.20 15.68
CA THR A 69 -8.88 11.88 15.19
C THR A 69 -7.93 10.80 15.70
N THR A 70 -8.34 9.55 15.62
CA THR A 70 -7.47 8.40 15.90
C THR A 70 -7.18 7.65 14.62
N ILE A 71 -5.90 7.49 14.30
CA ILE A 71 -5.42 6.63 13.22
C ILE A 71 -5.13 5.26 13.84
N SER A 72 -5.75 4.21 13.29
CA SER A 72 -5.57 2.84 13.76
C SER A 72 -4.91 1.99 12.68
N TYR A 73 -3.92 1.19 13.05
CA TYR A 73 -3.23 0.30 12.12
C TYR A 73 -2.84 -1.03 12.79
N GLU A 74 -2.67 -2.07 11.99
CA GLU A 74 -2.31 -3.42 12.41
C GLU A 74 -0.98 -3.82 11.78
N ILE A 75 -0.14 -4.46 12.58
CA ILE A 75 1.15 -5.02 12.19
C ILE A 75 1.08 -6.53 12.45
N LYS A 76 1.35 -7.37 11.44
CA LYS A 76 1.37 -8.84 11.63
C LYS A 76 2.75 -9.42 11.87
N GLU A 77 3.79 -8.69 11.49
CA GLU A 77 5.20 -9.09 11.63
C GLU A 77 6.06 -7.92 12.11
N THR A 78 7.06 -8.23 12.94
CA THR A 78 7.97 -7.20 13.47
C THR A 78 8.65 -6.46 12.33
N SER A 79 8.49 -5.15 12.28
CA SER A 79 9.00 -4.31 11.20
C SER A 79 9.18 -2.86 11.63
N TYR A 80 10.04 -2.14 10.92
CA TYR A 80 10.14 -0.69 11.06
C TYR A 80 9.04 -0.02 10.25
N ILE A 81 8.31 0.91 10.85
CA ILE A 81 7.22 1.64 10.20
C ILE A 81 7.46 3.14 10.20
N GLU A 82 6.84 3.81 9.23
CA GLU A 82 6.69 5.26 9.17
C GLU A 82 5.23 5.62 8.87
N LEU A 83 4.58 6.32 9.80
CA LEU A 83 3.23 6.84 9.64
C LEU A 83 3.28 8.37 9.50
N SER A 84 3.11 8.86 8.28
CA SER A 84 3.20 10.29 7.95
C SER A 84 1.88 10.88 7.48
N VAL A 85 1.70 12.19 7.68
CA VAL A 85 0.56 12.97 7.19
C VAL A 85 1.04 13.96 6.12
N TYR A 86 0.23 14.13 5.08
CA TYR A 86 0.45 15.00 3.93
C TYR A 86 -0.81 15.83 3.66
N ASP A 87 -0.64 17.00 3.04
CA ASP A 87 -1.77 17.80 2.57
C ASP A 87 -2.26 17.37 1.17
N ALA A 88 -3.27 18.06 0.66
CA ALA A 88 -3.87 17.77 -0.64
C ALA A 88 -2.91 17.90 -1.85
N LEU A 89 -1.79 18.61 -1.69
CA LEU A 89 -0.76 18.76 -2.72
C LEU A 89 0.39 17.74 -2.53
N GLY A 90 0.27 16.82 -1.58
CA GLY A 90 1.31 15.85 -1.25
C GLY A 90 2.48 16.46 -0.45
N ARG A 91 2.33 17.67 0.09
CA ARG A 91 3.38 18.26 0.94
C ARG A 91 3.37 17.58 2.30
N PHE A 92 4.54 17.19 2.77
CA PHE A 92 4.69 16.61 4.10
C PHE A 92 4.23 17.59 5.18
N VAL A 93 3.41 17.09 6.10
CA VAL A 93 2.88 17.86 7.23
C VAL A 93 3.58 17.45 8.52
N LYS A 94 3.54 16.15 8.85
CA LYS A 94 4.08 15.62 10.12
C LYS A 94 4.25 14.10 10.08
N MET A 95 5.29 13.59 10.76
CA MET A 95 5.40 12.19 11.16
C MET A 95 4.60 11.97 12.45
N VAL A 96 3.64 11.05 12.41
CA VAL A 96 2.71 10.76 13.50
C VAL A 96 3.19 9.61 14.36
N ASP A 97 3.86 8.63 13.77
CA ASP A 97 4.46 7.50 14.47
C ASP A 97 5.59 6.92 13.62
N ASP A 98 6.65 6.44 14.25
CA ASP A 98 7.77 5.78 13.58
C ASP A 98 8.44 4.77 14.52
N GLY A 99 9.22 3.86 13.94
CA GLY A 99 10.03 2.92 14.71
C GLY A 99 9.70 1.46 14.49
N ILE A 100 10.43 0.60 15.20
CA ILE A 100 10.20 -0.86 15.17
C ILE A 100 8.93 -1.16 15.97
N LYS A 101 7.95 -1.79 15.31
CA LYS A 101 6.73 -2.31 15.92
C LYS A 101 6.76 -3.83 15.90
N ILE A 102 6.22 -4.44 16.96
CA ILE A 102 5.97 -5.89 17.02
C ILE A 102 4.57 -6.18 16.48
N PRO A 103 4.18 -7.44 16.25
CA PRO A 103 2.82 -7.77 15.86
C PRO A 103 1.80 -7.24 16.87
N GLY A 104 0.77 -6.55 16.37
CA GLY A 104 -0.26 -5.95 17.22
C GLY A 104 -1.13 -4.90 16.53
N ASN A 105 -2.10 -4.41 17.30
CA ASN A 105 -2.98 -3.31 16.90
C ASN A 105 -2.53 -2.02 17.59
N TYR A 106 -2.41 -0.96 16.81
CA TYR A 106 -1.91 0.32 17.25
C TYR A 106 -2.95 1.42 17.00
N LYS A 107 -2.99 2.38 17.91
CA LYS A 107 -3.86 3.57 17.84
C LYS A 107 -3.04 4.79 18.19
N VAL A 108 -3.03 5.77 17.29
CA VAL A 108 -2.32 7.03 17.49
C VAL A 108 -3.29 8.19 17.33
N LYS A 109 -3.32 9.07 18.33
CA LYS A 109 -4.12 10.29 18.28
C LYS A 109 -3.41 11.32 17.41
N PHE A 110 -4.13 11.86 16.43
CA PHE A 110 -3.68 12.97 15.60
C PHE A 110 -4.53 14.21 15.92
N GLU A 111 -3.87 15.28 16.34
CA GLU A 111 -4.49 16.56 16.68
C GLU A 111 -3.60 17.69 16.14
N PRO A 112 -3.90 18.22 14.94
CA PRO A 112 -3.10 19.28 14.33
C PRO A 112 -3.43 20.66 14.93
N GLU A 113 -2.41 21.42 15.30
CA GLU A 113 -2.59 22.75 15.90
C GLU A 113 -2.85 23.84 14.84
N ASN A 114 -2.12 23.81 13.73
CA ASN A 114 -2.03 24.91 12.75
C ASN A 114 -2.38 24.49 11.31
N LEU A 115 -3.33 23.56 11.16
CA LEU A 115 -3.82 23.13 9.85
C LEU A 115 -5.19 23.74 9.53
N SER A 116 -5.37 24.14 8.27
CA SER A 116 -6.66 24.63 7.77
C SER A 116 -7.63 23.47 7.51
N THR A 117 -8.94 23.74 7.57
CA THR A 117 -9.99 22.84 7.07
C THR A 117 -9.65 22.35 5.67
N GLY A 118 -9.73 21.05 5.45
CA GLY A 118 -9.35 20.46 4.16
C GLY A 118 -9.09 18.97 4.20
N ILE A 119 -8.76 18.46 3.01
CA ILE A 119 -8.38 17.06 2.81
C ILE A 119 -6.90 16.89 3.13
N TYR A 120 -6.62 15.85 3.89
CA TYR A 120 -5.27 15.39 4.19
C TYR A 120 -5.17 13.90 3.90
N PHE A 121 -3.95 13.42 3.70
CA PHE A 121 -3.65 12.02 3.51
C PHE A 121 -2.73 11.56 4.63
N TYR A 122 -2.93 10.35 5.11
CA TYR A 122 -1.97 9.69 6.00
C TYR A 122 -1.53 8.38 5.36
N GLN A 123 -0.25 8.08 5.52
CA GLN A 123 0.41 7.00 4.82
C GLN A 123 1.26 6.21 5.80
N LEU A 124 1.11 4.89 5.76
CA LEU A 124 1.94 3.93 6.48
C LEU A 124 2.88 3.25 5.49
N ILE A 125 4.17 3.32 5.77
CA ILE A 125 5.24 2.66 5.00
C ILE A 125 5.93 1.64 5.90
N SER A 126 6.26 0.47 5.35
CA SER A 126 7.10 -0.54 5.99
C SER A 126 7.84 -1.35 4.92
N GLY A 127 9.14 -1.11 4.76
CA GLY A 127 9.91 -1.65 3.63
C GLY A 127 9.31 -1.24 2.27
N GLU A 128 9.01 -2.22 1.43
CA GLU A 128 8.36 -2.00 0.12
C GLU A 128 6.84 -1.83 0.22
N TYR A 129 6.25 -2.02 1.40
CA TYR A 129 4.81 -1.85 1.59
C TYR A 129 4.45 -0.39 1.83
N ARG A 130 3.43 0.09 1.13
CA ARG A 130 2.90 1.45 1.25
C ARG A 130 1.38 1.40 1.15
N THR A 131 0.72 1.93 2.16
CA THR A 131 -0.74 2.12 2.17
C THR A 131 -1.08 3.52 2.61
N GLN A 132 -2.17 4.08 2.10
CA GLN A 132 -2.58 5.44 2.37
C GLN A 132 -4.10 5.54 2.48
N ASN A 133 -4.57 6.45 3.32
CA ASN A 133 -5.97 6.80 3.48
C ASN A 133 -6.13 8.32 3.53
N LYS A 134 -7.34 8.79 3.20
CA LYS A 134 -7.70 10.21 3.25
C LYS A 134 -8.47 10.54 4.52
N MET A 135 -8.31 11.74 5.03
CA MET A 135 -9.08 12.29 6.15
C MET A 135 -9.53 13.73 5.86
N LEU A 136 -10.67 14.12 6.41
CA LEU A 136 -11.23 15.47 6.29
C LEU A 136 -11.19 16.17 7.66
N LEU A 137 -10.38 17.22 7.78
CA LEU A 137 -10.38 18.12 8.93
C LEU A 137 -11.48 19.18 8.73
N LEU A 138 -12.36 19.33 9.72
CA LEU A 138 -13.32 20.43 9.82
C LEU A 138 -12.92 21.29 11.02
N LYS A 139 -12.82 22.61 10.84
CA LYS A 139 -12.61 23.58 11.92
C LYS A 139 -13.70 24.65 11.88
#